data_AF-A8P5F9-F1
#
_entry.id   AF-A8P5F9-F1
#
_cell.length_a   1.000
_cell.length_b   1.000
_cell.length_c   1.000
_cell.angle_alpha   90.00
_cell.angle_beta   90.00
_cell.angle_gamma   90.00
#
_symmetry.space_group_name_H-M   'P 1'
#
loop_
_entity.id
_entity.type
_entity.pdbx_description
1 polymer ?
#
loop_
_entity_poly.entity_id
_entity_poly.type
_entity_poly.pdbx_seq_one_letter_code
_entity_poly.pdbx_strand_id
1 'polypeptide(L)'
;MSSELSRCTAAQDMEGESLCFVLGESQAELKGQSRQWRVQDKSQGQKPHLAHLPNDLLIEIMSHLDWDDVLVLRKCCRSLHAASKERQVWHSLLVQYCDTVFPRPFFLPKPLEHCSGEDLEHCIVGWLSGWDHFLDPSLELRFMESHACPPGIFGPLEPLPGGRFFIYCGNDDSLFYCDPTQPDPTMHLLVPSPNFENCSKISTALDVLGTQGIDGESTTLQGRLFPRTFRLARILGVTWGKGLIEIWEINARVEGGTHVGYTSKLLKAFSDHIYVGEGNCCSLFGRHVAYVRDGNPNGSDLGVRIVDWTSVSGDEDPTNLPGVAIPGPTPPLMVLLPHRRILMGG
;
A
#
# COMPACT_ATOMS: atom_id res chain seq x y z
N MET A 1 23.83 -38.27 24.85
CA MET A 1 23.53 -39.05 23.62
C MET A 1 23.06 -38.03 22.59
N SER A 2 23.91 -37.24 21.93
CA SER A 2 25.01 -37.53 20.98
C SER A 2 24.54 -38.23 19.70
N SER A 3 24.30 -37.44 18.65
CA SER A 3 24.56 -37.69 17.21
C SER A 3 23.93 -36.53 16.40
N GLU A 4 24.67 -35.51 15.95
CA GLU A 4 25.53 -35.45 14.74
C GLU A 4 24.87 -35.94 13.45
N LEU A 5 24.71 -35.00 12.50
CA LEU A 5 24.73 -35.13 11.04
C LEU A 5 24.29 -33.76 10.46
N SER A 6 24.82 -33.17 9.40
CA SER A 6 26.12 -33.22 8.72
C SER A 6 26.08 -32.04 7.72
N ARG A 7 27.13 -31.23 7.66
CA ARG A 7 27.28 -30.17 6.65
C ARG A 7 27.80 -30.80 5.35
N CYS A 8 27.22 -30.43 4.21
CA CYS A 8 27.81 -30.68 2.90
C CYS A 8 28.18 -29.34 2.24
N THR A 9 29.49 -29.14 2.11
CA THR A 9 30.18 -28.22 1.21
C THR A 9 30.31 -28.84 -0.17
N ALA A 10 30.19 -28.03 -1.23
CA ALA A 10 30.81 -28.30 -2.51
C ALA A 10 31.24 -26.96 -3.12
N ALA A 11 32.54 -26.76 -3.14
CA ALA A 11 33.24 -25.79 -3.97
C ALA A 11 33.73 -26.52 -5.22
N GLN A 12 33.69 -25.87 -6.39
CA GLN A 12 34.52 -26.25 -7.53
C GLN A 12 34.78 -25.02 -8.40
N ASP A 13 36.02 -24.55 -8.25
CA ASP A 13 36.93 -23.90 -9.20
C ASP A 13 36.52 -23.88 -10.68
N MET A 14 36.68 -22.70 -11.30
CA MET A 14 37.41 -22.56 -12.57
C MET A 14 38.17 -21.24 -12.57
N GLU A 15 39.49 -21.36 -12.55
CA GLU A 15 40.46 -20.30 -12.81
C GLU A 15 40.50 -19.93 -14.30
N GLY A 16 40.98 -18.71 -14.57
CA GLY A 16 41.83 -18.42 -15.72
C GLY A 16 41.14 -17.74 -16.89
N GLU A 17 41.34 -16.43 -17.02
CA GLU A 17 42.26 -15.93 -18.06
C GLU A 17 42.55 -14.43 -17.86
N SER A 18 43.85 -14.17 -17.70
CA SER A 18 44.49 -12.88 -17.60
C SER A 18 44.78 -12.37 -19.02
N LEU A 19 44.30 -11.17 -19.36
CA LEU A 19 44.72 -10.46 -20.56
C LEU A 19 45.65 -9.31 -20.17
N CYS A 20 46.94 -9.66 -20.07
CA CYS A 20 48.04 -8.72 -20.20
C CYS A 20 48.07 -8.16 -21.62
N PHE A 21 47.96 -6.84 -21.77
CA PHE A 21 48.43 -6.14 -22.96
C PHE A 21 49.67 -5.33 -22.60
N VAL A 22 50.83 -5.85 -22.97
CA VAL A 22 52.08 -5.10 -23.13
C VAL A 22 52.69 -5.55 -24.45
N LEU A 23 52.87 -4.60 -25.37
CA LEU A 23 54.12 -4.28 -26.06
C LEU A 23 53.81 -3.52 -27.36
N GLY A 24 54.53 -2.42 -27.55
CA GLY A 24 54.51 -1.66 -28.80
C GLY A 24 55.18 -0.31 -28.69
N GLU A 25 56.41 -0.24 -28.18
CA GLU A 25 57.27 0.91 -28.41
C GLU A 25 57.57 1.01 -29.92
N SER A 26 57.25 2.15 -30.53
CA SER A 26 57.82 2.58 -31.80
C SER A 26 58.15 4.07 -31.68
N GLN A 27 59.42 4.35 -31.48
CA GLN A 27 59.98 5.70 -31.61
C GLN A 27 59.94 6.11 -33.08
N ALA A 28 59.25 7.21 -33.37
CA ALA A 28 59.47 8.00 -34.58
C ALA A 28 59.64 9.46 -34.15
N GLU A 29 60.89 9.94 -34.24
CA GLU A 29 61.24 11.34 -34.12
C GLU A 29 60.50 12.17 -35.17
N LEU A 30 59.67 13.11 -34.73
CA LEU A 30 59.29 14.27 -35.52
C LEU A 30 59.60 15.53 -34.72
N LYS A 31 60.76 16.10 -35.01
CA LYS A 31 61.12 17.49 -34.69
C LYS A 31 60.07 18.40 -35.32
N GLY A 32 59.29 19.09 -34.48
CA GLY A 32 58.26 20.01 -34.98
C GLY A 32 57.82 21.00 -33.92
N GLN A 33 58.52 22.12 -33.85
CA GLN A 33 58.07 23.42 -33.32
C GLN A 33 57.00 23.39 -32.23
N SER A 34 57.46 23.48 -30.97
CA SER A 34 56.63 23.90 -29.84
C SER A 34 56.11 25.32 -30.08
N ARG A 35 54.96 25.43 -30.73
CA ARG A 35 54.13 26.63 -30.67
C ARG A 35 53.45 26.62 -29.32
N GLN A 36 54.15 27.20 -28.35
CA GLN A 36 53.59 27.56 -27.05
C GLN A 36 52.46 28.55 -27.31
N TRP A 37 51.23 28.03 -27.47
CA TRP A 37 50.02 28.81 -27.36
C TRP A 37 49.96 29.29 -25.91
N ARG A 38 50.51 30.48 -25.69
CA ARG A 38 50.26 31.24 -24.48
C ARG A 38 48.80 31.70 -24.57
N VAL A 39 47.88 30.79 -24.24
CA VAL A 39 46.50 31.17 -23.91
C VAL A 39 46.64 32.01 -22.65
N GLN A 40 46.60 33.32 -22.83
CA GLN A 40 46.34 34.23 -21.73
C GLN A 40 44.93 33.91 -21.25
N ASP A 41 44.82 32.98 -20.31
CA ASP A 41 43.59 32.78 -19.55
C ASP A 41 43.46 33.96 -18.58
N LYS A 42 43.00 35.10 -19.13
CA LYS A 42 42.59 36.29 -18.40
C LYS A 42 41.08 36.28 -18.15
N SER A 43 40.49 35.10 -18.07
CA SER A 43 39.24 34.88 -17.37
C SER A 43 39.57 34.20 -16.05
N GLN A 44 39.61 34.96 -14.95
CA GLN A 44 39.08 34.43 -13.69
C GLN A 44 37.57 34.20 -13.91
N GLY A 45 37.24 33.23 -14.77
CA GLY A 45 35.89 32.75 -14.96
C GLY A 45 35.52 32.11 -13.66
N GLN A 46 34.54 32.68 -12.96
CA GLN A 46 33.89 31.97 -11.87
C GLN A 46 33.55 30.58 -12.40
N LYS A 47 34.07 29.54 -11.73
CA LYS A 47 33.65 28.17 -12.01
C LYS A 47 32.11 28.16 -11.97
N PRO A 48 31.44 27.61 -12.99
CA PRO A 48 29.98 27.58 -13.01
C PRO A 48 29.52 26.89 -11.72
N HIS A 49 28.86 27.66 -10.87
CA HIS A 49 28.38 27.19 -9.58
C HIS A 49 26.92 26.83 -9.76
N LEU A 50 26.52 25.63 -9.36
CA LEU A 50 25.15 25.13 -9.52
C LEU A 50 24.12 26.15 -9.00
N ALA A 51 24.39 26.75 -7.83
CA ALA A 51 23.51 27.76 -7.22
C ALA A 51 23.38 29.10 -7.98
N HIS A 52 24.10 29.30 -9.09
CA HIS A 52 23.93 30.47 -9.97
C HIS A 52 22.96 30.18 -11.13
N LEU A 53 22.50 28.94 -11.28
CA LEU A 53 21.48 28.62 -12.28
C LEU A 53 20.13 29.25 -11.88
N PRO A 54 19.29 29.62 -12.87
CA PRO A 54 17.89 29.95 -12.63
C PRO A 54 17.17 28.83 -11.85
N ASN A 55 16.22 29.23 -11.01
CA ASN A 55 15.49 28.30 -10.14
C ASN A 55 14.83 27.16 -10.94
N ASP A 56 14.27 27.46 -12.12
CA ASP A 56 13.62 26.47 -12.98
C ASP A 56 14.59 25.36 -13.43
N LEU A 57 15.86 25.70 -13.71
CA LEU A 57 16.87 24.70 -14.06
C LEU A 57 17.28 23.88 -12.84
N LEU A 58 17.30 24.47 -11.65
CA LEU A 58 17.56 23.73 -10.41
C LEU A 58 16.46 22.72 -10.13
N ILE A 59 15.19 23.12 -10.30
CA ILE A 59 14.02 22.23 -10.17
C ILE A 59 14.15 21.08 -11.16
N GLU A 60 14.40 21.38 -12.44
CA GLU A 60 14.53 20.36 -13.48
C GLU A 60 15.67 19.38 -13.16
N ILE A 61 16.85 19.87 -12.76
CA ILE A 61 17.97 19.01 -12.36
C ILE A 61 17.57 18.11 -11.18
N MET A 62 16.95 18.68 -10.14
CA MET A 62 16.53 17.93 -8.95
C MET A 62 15.43 16.90 -9.24
N SER A 63 14.58 17.13 -10.24
CA SER A 63 13.55 16.18 -10.68
C SER A 63 14.12 14.87 -11.24
N HIS A 64 15.42 14.82 -11.57
CA HIS A 64 16.11 13.61 -12.06
C HIS A 64 17.04 12.97 -11.01
N LEU A 65 17.04 13.47 -9.76
CA LEU A 65 17.84 12.93 -8.66
C LEU A 65 16.99 12.00 -7.80
N ASP A 66 17.64 11.17 -6.98
CA ASP A 66 16.95 10.41 -5.92
C ASP A 66 16.61 11.30 -4.70
N TRP A 67 15.67 10.83 -3.88
CA TRP A 67 15.11 11.63 -2.78
C TRP A 67 16.18 12.06 -1.76
N ASP A 68 17.16 11.21 -1.47
CA ASP A 68 18.24 11.46 -0.52
C ASP A 68 19.24 12.50 -1.05
N ASP A 69 19.60 12.41 -2.34
CA ASP A 69 20.40 13.42 -3.03
C ASP A 69 19.75 14.81 -2.99
N VAL A 70 18.43 14.88 -3.23
CA VAL A 70 17.66 16.13 -3.10
C VAL A 70 17.77 16.69 -1.68
N LEU A 71 17.68 15.85 -0.64
CA LEU A 71 17.83 16.26 0.75
C LEU A 71 19.27 16.66 1.11
N VAL A 72 20.28 16.07 0.47
CA VAL A 72 21.69 16.48 0.63
C VAL A 72 21.91 17.86 0.00
N LEU A 73 21.46 18.08 -1.24
CA LEU A 73 21.60 19.37 -1.93
C LEU A 73 20.90 20.52 -1.19
N ARG A 74 19.75 20.24 -0.57
CA ARG A 74 19.00 21.20 0.25
C ARG A 74 19.85 21.81 1.36
N LYS A 75 20.81 21.08 1.92
CA LYS A 75 21.67 21.54 3.02
C LYS A 75 22.80 22.47 2.55
N CYS A 76 23.03 22.58 1.24
CA CYS A 76 24.18 23.33 0.72
C CYS A 76 23.96 24.85 0.69
N CYS A 77 22.81 25.34 0.23
CA CYS A 77 22.53 26.78 0.18
C CYS A 77 21.02 27.10 0.08
N ARG A 78 20.66 28.38 0.25
CA ARG A 78 19.25 28.83 0.23
C ARG A 78 18.54 28.63 -1.10
N SER A 79 19.26 28.77 -2.23
CA SER A 79 18.67 28.59 -3.56
C SER A 79 18.33 27.12 -3.81
N LEU A 80 19.24 26.20 -3.49
CA LEU A 80 18.98 24.76 -3.57
C LEU A 80 17.91 24.34 -2.55
N HIS A 81 17.89 24.95 -1.37
CA HIS A 81 16.84 24.73 -0.39
C HIS A 81 15.46 25.08 -0.96
N ALA A 82 15.31 26.27 -1.57
CA ALA A 82 14.06 26.69 -2.18
C ALA A 82 13.64 25.75 -3.32
N ALA A 83 14.54 25.47 -4.28
CA ALA A 83 14.26 24.57 -5.39
C ALA A 83 13.85 23.16 -4.91
N SER A 84 14.50 22.62 -3.88
CA SER A 84 14.20 21.30 -3.33
C SER A 84 12.84 21.20 -2.62
N LYS A 85 12.17 22.33 -2.37
CA LYS A 85 10.83 22.37 -1.76
C LYS A 85 9.73 22.50 -2.81
N GLU A 86 10.10 22.68 -4.08
CA GLU A 86 9.15 22.83 -5.15
C GLU A 86 8.38 21.54 -5.41
N ARG A 87 7.07 21.69 -5.62
CA ARG A 87 6.14 20.57 -5.80
C ARG A 87 6.54 19.67 -6.98
N GLN A 88 7.11 20.25 -8.04
CA GLN A 88 7.49 19.54 -9.25
C GLN A 88 8.58 18.49 -9.00
N VAL A 89 9.54 18.77 -8.12
CA VAL A 89 10.62 17.84 -7.76
C VAL A 89 10.02 16.56 -7.17
N TRP A 90 9.22 16.70 -6.11
CA TRP A 90 8.62 15.56 -5.41
C TRP A 90 7.55 14.84 -6.23
N HIS A 91 6.85 15.54 -7.12
CA HIS A 91 5.96 14.89 -8.09
C HIS A 91 6.72 13.97 -9.05
N SER A 92 7.86 14.42 -9.56
CA SER A 92 8.67 13.66 -10.52
C SER A 92 9.19 12.38 -9.87
N LEU A 93 9.71 12.50 -8.64
CA LEU A 93 10.11 11.38 -7.79
C LEU A 93 8.95 10.41 -7.53
N LEU A 94 7.77 10.91 -7.15
CA LEU A 94 6.60 10.07 -6.93
C LEU A 94 6.26 9.23 -8.16
N VAL A 95 6.18 9.86 -9.33
CA VAL A 95 5.87 9.17 -10.60
C VAL A 95 6.89 8.07 -10.88
N GLN A 96 8.18 8.37 -10.74
CA GLN A 96 9.26 7.42 -10.94
C GLN A 96 9.15 6.21 -9.99
N TYR A 97 8.91 6.47 -8.70
CA TYR A 97 8.86 5.42 -7.68
C TYR A 97 7.59 4.58 -7.71
N CYS A 98 6.46 5.11 -8.16
CA CYS A 98 5.18 4.37 -8.23
C CYS A 98 5.22 3.11 -9.10
N ASP A 99 6.16 3.02 -10.04
CA ASP A 99 6.29 1.90 -10.95
C ASP A 99 7.57 1.08 -10.74
N THR A 100 8.44 1.48 -9.80
CA THR A 100 9.75 0.87 -9.59
C THR A 100 10.05 0.51 -8.13
N VAL A 101 9.71 1.37 -7.18
CA VAL A 101 10.11 1.26 -5.77
C VAL A 101 8.93 1.01 -4.83
N PHE A 102 7.81 1.71 -5.03
CA PHE A 102 6.68 1.60 -4.12
C PHE A 102 5.88 0.30 -4.36
N PRO A 103 5.62 -0.51 -3.32
CA PRO A 103 4.73 -1.64 -3.46
C PRO A 103 3.30 -1.14 -3.71
N ARG A 104 2.53 -1.94 -4.45
CA ARG A 104 1.12 -1.65 -4.71
C ARG A 104 0.24 -2.41 -3.71
N PRO A 105 -0.77 -1.76 -3.12
CA PRO A 105 -1.11 -0.34 -3.30
C PRO A 105 -0.24 0.61 -2.47
N PHE A 106 0.03 1.79 -3.03
CA PHE A 106 0.57 2.95 -2.32
C PHE A 106 -0.45 4.09 -2.42
N PHE A 107 -0.84 4.67 -1.29
CA PHE A 107 -1.90 5.68 -1.25
C PHE A 107 -1.42 7.00 -0.65
N LEU A 108 -1.85 8.10 -1.27
CA LEU A 108 -1.72 9.45 -0.75
C LEU A 108 -2.88 9.77 0.21
N PRO A 109 -2.68 10.72 1.16
CA PRO A 109 -3.72 11.11 2.10
C PRO A 109 -4.87 11.90 1.46
N LYS A 110 -4.64 12.49 0.28
CA LYS A 110 -5.59 13.29 -0.50
C LYS A 110 -5.29 13.19 -2.00
N PRO A 111 -6.18 13.65 -2.89
CA PRO A 111 -5.92 13.59 -4.33
C PRO A 111 -4.62 14.30 -4.71
N LEU A 112 -3.88 13.71 -5.65
CA LEU A 112 -2.56 14.17 -6.06
C LEU A 112 -2.55 15.65 -6.46
N GLU A 113 -3.57 16.12 -7.17
CA GLU A 113 -3.71 17.52 -7.60
C GLU A 113 -3.78 18.52 -6.43
N HIS A 114 -4.13 18.06 -5.22
CA HIS A 114 -4.21 18.86 -4.00
C HIS A 114 -3.06 18.59 -3.00
N CYS A 115 -2.14 17.68 -3.34
CA CYS A 115 -0.90 17.52 -2.59
C CYS A 115 0.06 18.67 -2.89
N SER A 116 0.55 19.31 -1.85
CA SER A 116 1.67 20.25 -1.88
C SER A 116 3.00 19.49 -2.06
N GLY A 117 4.09 20.22 -2.31
CA GLY A 117 5.43 19.62 -2.32
C GLY A 117 5.78 18.98 -0.97
N GLU A 118 5.35 19.59 0.13
CA GLU A 118 5.55 19.07 1.48
C GLU A 118 4.76 17.78 1.73
N ASP A 119 3.51 17.70 1.26
CA ASP A 119 2.71 16.47 1.38
C ASP A 119 3.41 15.29 0.66
N LEU A 120 3.93 15.54 -0.54
CA LEU A 120 4.60 14.52 -1.34
C LEU A 120 5.95 14.13 -0.76
N GLU A 121 6.74 15.11 -0.33
CA GLU A 121 8.00 14.89 0.39
C GLU A 121 7.76 14.01 1.62
N HIS A 122 6.79 14.37 2.45
CA HIS A 122 6.47 13.62 3.66
C HIS A 122 6.08 12.17 3.35
N CYS A 123 5.28 11.94 2.31
CA CYS A 123 4.89 10.59 1.91
C CYS A 123 6.08 9.77 1.39
N ILE A 124 6.90 10.33 0.50
CA ILE A 124 8.05 9.63 -0.11
C ILE A 124 9.12 9.34 0.93
N VAL A 125 9.55 10.37 1.67
CA VAL A 125 10.60 10.25 2.68
C VAL A 125 10.10 9.38 3.84
N GLY A 126 8.87 9.58 4.31
CA GLY A 126 8.31 8.80 5.41
C GLY A 126 8.23 7.32 5.06
N TRP A 127 7.87 6.99 3.81
CA TRP A 127 7.89 5.62 3.33
C TRP A 127 9.31 5.05 3.29
N LEU A 128 10.23 5.72 2.59
CA LEU A 128 11.57 5.18 2.32
C LEU A 128 12.44 5.13 3.57
N SER A 129 12.36 6.14 4.44
CA SER A 129 13.05 6.11 5.74
C SER A 129 12.39 5.16 6.74
N GLY A 130 11.08 4.93 6.65
CA GLY A 130 10.36 4.02 7.54
C GLY A 130 10.84 2.58 7.46
N TRP A 131 11.30 2.12 6.29
CA TRP A 131 11.86 0.79 6.10
C TRP A 131 13.15 0.56 6.90
N ASP A 132 14.02 1.58 6.96
CA ASP A 132 15.25 1.50 7.77
C ASP A 132 14.94 1.33 9.26
N HIS A 133 13.82 1.93 9.72
CA HIS A 133 13.38 1.84 11.11
C HIS A 133 12.63 0.53 11.41
N PHE A 134 11.96 -0.08 10.43
CA PHE A 134 11.33 -1.40 10.60
C PHE A 134 12.36 -2.53 10.80
N LEU A 135 13.57 -2.33 10.29
CA LEU A 135 14.70 -3.24 10.48
C LEU A 135 15.49 -2.96 11.76
N ASP A 136 15.20 -1.84 12.45
CA ASP A 136 15.79 -1.51 13.74
C ASP A 136 14.93 -2.07 14.89
N PRO A 137 15.46 -2.98 15.74
CA PRO A 137 14.74 -3.52 16.88
C PRO A 137 14.40 -2.47 17.97
N SER A 138 14.82 -1.21 17.84
CA SER A 138 14.54 -0.14 18.80
C SER A 138 13.22 0.61 18.58
N LEU A 139 12.28 0.07 17.79
CA LEU A 139 10.97 0.69 17.58
C LEU A 139 10.26 0.95 18.92
N GLU A 140 10.22 2.22 19.33
CA GLU A 140 9.30 2.68 20.36
C GLU A 140 7.88 2.60 19.77
N LEU A 141 7.23 1.46 20.01
CA LEU A 141 5.79 1.33 19.83
C LEU A 141 5.12 2.43 20.66
N ARG A 142 4.68 3.49 19.99
CA ARG A 142 3.75 4.43 20.59
C ARG A 142 2.42 3.73 20.70
N PHE A 143 2.21 3.09 21.84
CA PHE A 143 0.87 2.74 22.28
C PHE A 143 0.11 4.06 22.39
N MET A 144 -0.74 4.37 21.40
CA MET A 144 -1.84 5.28 21.67
C MET A 144 -2.67 4.57 22.73
N GLU A 145 -2.52 4.99 23.99
CA GLU A 145 -3.50 4.62 25.00
C GLU A 145 -4.87 5.00 24.43
N SER A 146 -5.71 3.98 24.25
CA SER A 146 -7.09 4.11 23.78
C SER A 146 -7.91 4.85 24.83
N HIS A 147 -7.64 6.14 25.03
CA HIS A 147 -8.40 6.99 25.95
C HIS A 147 -9.73 7.47 25.34
N ALA A 148 -10.07 7.10 24.09
CA ALA A 148 -11.17 7.76 23.37
C ALA A 148 -11.97 6.89 22.37
N CYS A 149 -12.04 5.56 22.53
CA CYS A 149 -13.18 4.87 21.91
C CYS A 149 -14.40 5.09 22.82
N PRO A 150 -15.49 5.70 22.33
CA PRO A 150 -16.73 5.80 23.09
C PRO A 150 -17.15 4.42 23.61
N PRO A 151 -17.79 4.33 24.80
CA PRO A 151 -18.29 3.06 25.31
C PRO A 151 -19.16 2.34 24.26
N GLY A 152 -18.86 1.07 24.01
CA GLY A 152 -19.58 0.25 23.03
C GLY A 152 -19.07 0.34 21.59
N ILE A 153 -17.86 0.89 21.38
CA ILE A 153 -17.12 0.82 20.13
C ILE A 153 -15.83 0.04 20.35
N PHE A 154 -15.49 -0.86 19.43
CA PHE A 154 -14.27 -1.66 19.43
C PHE A 154 -13.53 -1.56 18.09
N GLY A 155 -12.20 -1.72 18.13
CA GLY A 155 -11.32 -1.59 16.98
C GLY A 155 -9.94 -1.03 17.36
N PRO A 156 -9.15 -0.56 16.38
CA PRO A 156 -9.49 -0.49 14.95
C PRO A 156 -9.57 -1.89 14.30
N LEU A 157 -10.46 -2.06 13.33
CA LEU A 157 -10.55 -3.29 12.53
C LEU A 157 -9.52 -3.29 11.39
N GLU A 158 -9.49 -2.22 10.59
CA GLU A 158 -8.53 -2.04 9.50
C GLU A 158 -8.37 -0.55 9.13
N PRO A 159 -7.20 -0.14 8.59
CA PRO A 159 -7.01 1.19 8.04
C PRO A 159 -7.78 1.36 6.72
N LEU A 160 -8.36 2.55 6.52
CA LEU A 160 -8.90 2.96 5.23
C LEU A 160 -7.77 3.47 4.30
N PRO A 161 -8.00 3.49 2.97
CA PRO A 161 -6.98 3.96 2.03
C PRO A 161 -6.44 5.35 2.37
N GLY A 162 -5.12 5.51 2.26
CA GLY A 162 -4.40 6.72 2.65
C GLY A 162 -3.98 6.76 4.12
N GLY A 163 -4.31 5.75 4.93
CA GLY A 163 -3.75 5.52 6.27
C GLY A 163 -4.16 6.50 7.37
N ARG A 164 -4.98 7.50 7.04
CA ARG A 164 -5.45 8.53 7.98
C ARG A 164 -6.65 8.09 8.81
N PHE A 165 -7.59 7.36 8.21
CA PHE A 165 -8.83 6.96 8.85
C PHE A 165 -8.82 5.46 9.12
N PHE A 166 -9.49 5.03 10.19
CA PHE A 166 -9.58 3.63 10.58
C PHE A 166 -11.04 3.23 10.78
N ILE A 167 -11.38 1.97 10.47
CA ILE A 167 -12.70 1.40 10.72
C ILE A 167 -12.79 0.90 12.16
N TYR A 168 -13.93 1.15 12.80
CA TYR A 168 -14.32 0.65 14.11
C TYR A 168 -15.69 0.00 14.02
N CYS A 169 -16.04 -0.83 14.99
CA CYS A 169 -17.36 -1.47 15.06
C CYS A 169 -18.07 -1.09 16.36
N GLY A 170 -19.36 -0.80 16.27
CA GLY A 170 -20.24 -0.63 17.41
C GLY A 170 -20.80 -1.97 17.92
N ASN A 171 -21.35 -1.95 19.13
CA ASN A 171 -22.05 -3.09 19.73
C ASN A 171 -23.31 -3.52 18.96
N ASP A 172 -23.84 -2.66 18.08
CA ASP A 172 -24.99 -2.90 17.22
C ASP A 172 -24.58 -3.39 15.80
N ASP A 173 -23.31 -3.79 15.64
CA ASP A 173 -22.68 -4.18 14.37
C ASP A 173 -22.62 -3.05 13.31
N SER A 174 -22.92 -1.80 13.70
CA SER A 174 -22.65 -0.64 12.85
C SER A 174 -21.14 -0.45 12.70
N LEU A 175 -20.68 -0.13 11.49
CA LEU A 175 -19.29 0.26 11.26
C LEU A 175 -19.16 1.78 11.30
N PHE A 176 -18.15 2.25 12.01
CA PHE A 176 -17.77 3.65 12.11
C PHE A 176 -16.38 3.86 11.52
N TYR A 177 -16.03 5.10 11.21
CA TYR A 177 -14.66 5.50 10.98
C TYR A 177 -14.32 6.79 11.71
N CYS A 178 -13.06 6.95 12.08
CA CYS A 178 -12.54 8.21 12.62
C CYS A 178 -11.08 8.42 12.22
N ASP A 179 -10.60 9.65 12.39
CA ASP A 179 -9.20 10.04 12.28
C ASP A 179 -8.59 10.05 13.70
N PRO A 180 -7.81 9.02 14.08
CA PRO A 180 -7.28 8.90 15.44
C PRO A 180 -6.19 9.93 15.74
N THR A 181 -5.70 10.67 14.73
CA THR A 181 -4.67 11.71 14.93
C THR A 181 -5.26 13.00 15.47
N GLN A 182 -6.59 13.16 15.45
CA GLN A 182 -7.26 14.33 16.00
C GLN A 182 -7.30 14.28 17.53
N PRO A 183 -7.21 15.43 18.22
CA PRO A 183 -7.27 15.49 19.68
C PRO A 183 -8.63 15.04 20.24
N ASP A 184 -9.71 15.14 19.45
CA ASP A 184 -11.04 14.65 19.79
C ASP A 184 -11.62 13.84 18.59
N PRO A 185 -11.27 12.54 18.47
CA PRO A 185 -11.69 11.73 17.33
C PRO A 185 -13.21 11.56 17.28
N THR A 186 -13.84 12.24 16.32
CA THR A 186 -15.29 12.08 16.08
C THR A 186 -15.56 10.80 15.32
N MET A 187 -16.45 9.96 15.84
CA MET A 187 -16.91 8.74 15.17
C MET A 187 -17.96 9.07 14.12
N HIS A 188 -17.70 8.71 12.87
CA HIS A 188 -18.63 8.88 11.76
C HIS A 188 -19.20 7.54 11.32
N LEU A 189 -20.52 7.44 11.18
CA LEU A 189 -21.17 6.23 10.70
C LEU A 189 -20.72 5.92 9.27
N LEU A 190 -20.15 4.74 9.06
CA LEU A 190 -19.81 4.22 7.75
C LEU A 190 -20.89 3.29 7.23
N VAL A 191 -21.25 2.27 8.01
CA VAL A 191 -22.22 1.25 7.62
C VAL A 191 -23.24 1.09 8.74
N PRO A 192 -24.55 1.23 8.47
CA PRO A 192 -25.58 1.08 9.50
C PRO A 192 -25.70 -0.36 10.01
N SER A 193 -26.25 -0.51 11.20
CA SER A 193 -26.64 -1.81 11.75
C SER A 193 -27.57 -2.54 10.78
N PRO A 194 -27.35 -3.84 10.52
CA PRO A 194 -28.21 -4.62 9.63
C PRO A 194 -29.51 -5.08 10.28
N ASN A 195 -29.78 -4.71 11.55
CA ASN A 195 -30.84 -5.30 12.38
C ASN A 195 -30.77 -6.84 12.39
N PHE A 196 -29.56 -7.39 12.38
CA PHE A 196 -29.33 -8.82 12.34
C PHE A 196 -29.27 -9.35 13.78
N GLU A 197 -30.28 -10.10 14.20
CA GLU A 197 -30.37 -10.59 15.58
C GLU A 197 -29.20 -11.54 15.92
N ASN A 198 -28.54 -11.29 17.06
CA ASN A 198 -27.55 -12.17 17.67
C ASN A 198 -26.24 -12.37 16.88
N CYS A 199 -25.77 -11.36 16.14
CA CYS A 199 -24.39 -11.37 15.65
C CYS A 199 -23.41 -11.36 16.84
N SER A 200 -22.46 -12.29 16.83
CA SER A 200 -21.41 -12.33 17.86
C SER A 200 -20.07 -11.82 17.36
N LYS A 201 -19.87 -11.80 16.03
CA LYS A 201 -18.57 -11.52 15.41
C LYS A 201 -18.70 -10.92 14.02
N ILE A 202 -17.82 -9.96 13.74
CA ILE A 202 -17.69 -9.24 12.48
C ILE A 202 -16.32 -9.49 11.86
N SER A 203 -16.27 -9.60 10.53
CA SER A 203 -15.03 -9.60 9.76
C SER A 203 -15.20 -8.69 8.55
N THR A 204 -14.18 -7.89 8.25
CA THR A 204 -14.21 -6.94 7.14
C THR A 204 -13.04 -7.16 6.19
N ALA A 205 -13.26 -6.83 4.91
CA ALA A 205 -12.20 -6.84 3.91
C ALA A 205 -12.41 -5.72 2.89
N LEU A 206 -11.34 -5.00 2.59
CA LEU A 206 -11.32 -3.95 1.57
C LEU A 206 -10.85 -4.46 0.22
N ASP A 207 -11.53 -4.02 -0.84
CA ASP A 207 -11.11 -4.17 -2.23
C ASP A 207 -10.92 -2.80 -2.88
N VAL A 208 -9.67 -2.35 -2.87
CA VAL A 208 -9.25 -1.13 -3.57
C VAL A 208 -8.70 -1.45 -4.95
N LEU A 209 -8.01 -2.57 -5.08
CA LEU A 209 -7.32 -2.96 -6.31
C LEU A 209 -8.30 -3.40 -7.39
N GLY A 210 -9.37 -4.10 -7.03
CA GLY A 210 -10.43 -4.54 -7.93
C GLY A 210 -11.33 -3.40 -8.43
N THR A 211 -11.32 -2.21 -7.81
CA THR A 211 -11.92 -0.99 -8.38
C THR A 211 -10.96 -0.22 -9.28
N GLN A 212 -9.65 -0.52 -9.23
CA GLN A 212 -8.64 0.12 -10.05
C GLN A 212 -8.38 -0.55 -11.40
N GLY A 213 -9.22 -1.51 -11.81
CA GLY A 213 -9.19 -2.07 -13.17
C GLY A 213 -7.98 -2.97 -13.45
N ILE A 214 -7.38 -3.60 -12.43
CA ILE A 214 -6.23 -4.51 -12.61
C ILE A 214 -6.50 -5.63 -13.61
N ASP A 215 -7.78 -6.01 -13.82
CA ASP A 215 -8.19 -7.02 -14.79
C ASP A 215 -8.54 -6.46 -16.20
N GLY A 216 -8.29 -5.18 -16.52
CA GLY A 216 -8.46 -4.70 -17.91
C GLY A 216 -8.61 -3.21 -18.21
N GLU A 217 -8.66 -2.30 -17.23
CA GLU A 217 -8.75 -0.86 -17.48
C GLU A 217 -7.59 -0.10 -16.83
N SER A 218 -6.86 0.68 -17.63
CA SER A 218 -5.76 1.52 -17.17
C SER A 218 -6.32 2.65 -16.30
N THR A 219 -6.19 2.53 -14.98
CA THR A 219 -6.45 3.64 -14.07
C THR A 219 -5.37 4.72 -14.21
N THR A 220 -5.78 5.98 -14.15
CA THR A 220 -4.84 7.11 -14.10
C THR A 220 -4.00 7.01 -12.83
N LEU A 221 -2.78 7.55 -12.87
CA LEU A 221 -1.90 7.61 -11.68
C LEU A 221 -2.61 8.25 -10.47
N GLN A 222 -3.42 9.28 -10.72
CA GLN A 222 -4.23 9.93 -9.68
C GLN A 222 -5.22 8.97 -9.01
N GLY A 223 -5.96 8.17 -9.80
CA GLY A 223 -6.89 7.18 -9.28
C GLY A 223 -6.21 6.02 -8.57
N ARG A 224 -4.98 5.68 -8.97
CA ARG A 224 -4.13 4.67 -8.30
C ARG A 224 -3.69 5.14 -6.92
N LEU A 225 -3.25 6.39 -6.82
CA LEU A 225 -2.68 6.97 -5.61
C LEU A 225 -3.74 7.46 -4.62
N PHE A 226 -4.93 7.82 -5.08
CA PHE A 226 -6.04 8.20 -4.21
C PHE A 226 -7.33 7.54 -4.71
N PRO A 227 -7.71 6.38 -4.16
CA PRO A 227 -8.91 5.67 -4.58
C PRO A 227 -10.15 6.46 -4.11
N ARG A 228 -10.83 7.10 -5.06
CA ARG A 228 -12.09 7.80 -4.77
C ARG A 228 -13.22 6.83 -4.43
N THR A 229 -13.16 5.62 -4.96
CA THR A 229 -14.15 4.57 -4.74
C THR A 229 -13.44 3.22 -4.56
N PHE A 230 -13.84 2.48 -3.54
CA PHE A 230 -13.41 1.11 -3.26
C PHE A 230 -14.57 0.33 -2.67
N ARG A 231 -14.39 -0.99 -2.50
CA ARG A 231 -15.42 -1.84 -1.91
C ARG A 231 -15.02 -2.32 -0.52
N LEU A 232 -16.01 -2.58 0.30
CA LEU A 232 -15.89 -3.15 1.64
C LEU A 232 -16.83 -4.34 1.73
N ALA A 233 -16.30 -5.51 2.07
CA ALA A 233 -17.09 -6.63 2.52
C ALA A 233 -17.26 -6.53 4.04
N ARG A 234 -18.50 -6.63 4.50
CA ARG A 234 -18.84 -6.86 5.91
C ARG A 234 -19.44 -8.26 6.02
N ILE A 235 -18.86 -9.08 6.89
CA ILE A 235 -19.35 -10.42 7.16
C ILE A 235 -19.70 -10.52 8.63
N LEU A 236 -20.94 -10.93 8.89
CA LEU A 236 -21.51 -11.11 10.22
C LEU A 236 -21.81 -12.59 10.42
N GLY A 237 -21.24 -13.15 11.47
CA GLY A 237 -21.39 -14.56 11.80
C GLY A 237 -22.18 -14.75 13.09
N VAL A 238 -22.96 -15.83 13.11
CA VAL A 238 -23.45 -16.46 14.34
C VAL A 238 -22.81 -17.83 14.40
N THR A 239 -22.28 -18.22 15.56
CA THR A 239 -21.74 -19.57 15.76
C THR A 239 -22.77 -20.62 15.35
N TRP A 240 -22.42 -21.51 14.42
CA TRP A 240 -23.29 -22.58 13.91
C TRP A 240 -24.60 -22.10 13.27
N GLY A 241 -24.58 -20.89 12.68
CA GLY A 241 -25.75 -20.23 12.15
C GLY A 241 -25.62 -19.73 10.72
N LYS A 242 -26.72 -19.18 10.24
CA LYS A 242 -26.75 -18.39 9.00
C LYS A 242 -26.10 -17.04 9.32
N GLY A 243 -25.08 -16.68 8.57
CA GLY A 243 -24.44 -15.37 8.62
C GLY A 243 -24.94 -14.45 7.50
N LEU A 244 -24.56 -13.18 7.59
CA LEU A 244 -24.87 -12.15 6.60
C LEU A 244 -23.57 -11.66 5.95
N ILE A 245 -23.54 -11.65 4.63
CA ILE A 245 -22.47 -11.02 3.83
C ILE A 245 -23.06 -9.81 3.14
N GLU A 246 -22.40 -8.68 3.30
CA GLU A 246 -22.73 -7.46 2.59
C GLU A 246 -21.52 -6.89 1.88
N ILE A 247 -21.74 -6.42 0.66
CA ILE A 247 -20.75 -5.73 -0.14
C ILE A 247 -21.21 -4.28 -0.26
N TRP A 248 -20.36 -3.37 0.20
CA TRP A 248 -20.59 -1.94 0.20
C TRP A 248 -19.63 -1.25 -0.77
N GLU A 249 -20.12 -0.24 -1.47
CA GLU A 249 -19.28 0.73 -2.15
C GLU A 249 -19.00 1.87 -1.19
N ILE A 250 -17.72 2.17 -0.99
CA ILE A 250 -17.25 3.26 -0.15
C ILE A 250 -16.68 4.35 -1.06
N ASN A 251 -17.14 5.59 -0.84
CA ASN A 251 -16.73 6.75 -1.62
C ASN A 251 -16.04 7.76 -0.72
N ALA A 252 -14.82 8.14 -1.08
CA ALA A 252 -14.06 9.18 -0.39
C ALA A 252 -14.68 10.56 -0.66
N ARG A 253 -14.92 11.33 0.39
CA ARG A 253 -15.38 12.72 0.31
C ARG A 253 -14.20 13.65 0.27
N VAL A 254 -14.13 14.48 -0.77
CA VAL A 254 -13.11 15.51 -0.93
C VAL A 254 -13.80 16.87 -1.06
N GLU A 255 -13.47 17.79 -0.16
CA GLU A 255 -13.99 19.16 -0.14
C GLU A 255 -12.82 20.14 -0.17
N GLY A 256 -12.79 21.03 -1.16
CA GLY A 256 -11.68 21.98 -1.35
C GLY A 256 -10.31 21.31 -1.47
N GLY A 257 -10.26 20.07 -1.97
CA GLY A 257 -9.02 19.28 -2.08
C GLY A 257 -8.59 18.54 -0.82
N THR A 258 -9.33 18.72 0.27
CA THR A 258 -9.09 18.02 1.53
C THR A 258 -9.96 16.78 1.60
N HIS A 259 -9.36 15.66 1.98
CA HIS A 259 -10.10 14.45 2.29
C HIS A 259 -10.79 14.59 3.66
N VAL A 260 -12.13 14.68 3.63
CA VAL A 260 -12.94 14.99 4.83
C VAL A 260 -13.64 13.77 5.43
N GLY A 261 -13.65 12.63 4.73
CA GLY A 261 -14.22 11.39 5.23
C GLY A 261 -14.77 10.52 4.10
N TYR A 262 -15.80 9.72 4.40
CA TYR A 262 -16.36 8.73 3.51
C TYR A 262 -17.89 8.71 3.55
N THR A 263 -18.48 8.21 2.46
CA THR A 263 -19.88 7.73 2.40
C THR A 263 -19.91 6.28 1.96
N SER A 264 -21.02 5.59 2.21
CA SER A 264 -21.22 4.21 1.80
C SER A 264 -22.54 4.02 1.06
N LYS A 265 -22.59 2.98 0.23
CA LYS A 265 -23.78 2.51 -0.44
C LYS A 265 -23.77 0.99 -0.50
N LEU A 266 -24.84 0.34 -0.02
CA LEU A 266 -24.98 -1.10 -0.13
C LEU A 266 -25.09 -1.50 -1.62
N LEU A 267 -24.22 -2.39 -2.08
CA LEU A 267 -24.28 -2.97 -3.42
C LEU A 267 -25.00 -4.31 -3.41
N LYS A 268 -24.70 -5.15 -2.41
CA LYS A 268 -25.25 -6.51 -2.33
C LYS A 268 -25.32 -6.98 -0.89
N ALA A 269 -26.37 -7.71 -0.56
CA ALA A 269 -26.48 -8.47 0.68
C ALA A 269 -26.99 -9.87 0.36
N PHE A 270 -26.44 -10.89 1.02
CA PHE A 270 -26.88 -12.28 0.92
C PHE A 270 -26.40 -13.05 2.15
N SER A 271 -26.91 -14.26 2.34
CA SER A 271 -26.58 -15.08 3.51
C SER A 271 -26.01 -16.42 3.11
N ASP A 272 -25.13 -16.96 3.95
CA ASP A 272 -24.63 -18.35 3.87
C ASP A 272 -24.43 -18.88 5.30
N HIS A 273 -23.99 -20.12 5.46
CA HIS A 273 -23.50 -20.68 6.71
C HIS A 273 -22.06 -20.22 6.92
N ILE A 274 -21.85 -19.25 7.81
CA ILE A 274 -20.55 -18.56 7.92
C ILE A 274 -19.96 -18.87 9.28
N TYR A 275 -18.68 -19.23 9.26
CA TYR A 275 -17.88 -19.28 10.47
C TYR A 275 -17.04 -18.00 10.56
N VAL A 276 -17.27 -17.19 11.59
CA VAL A 276 -16.40 -16.06 11.91
C VAL A 276 -15.58 -16.45 13.15
N GLY A 277 -14.32 -16.79 12.91
CA GLY A 277 -13.36 -17.24 13.94
C GLY A 277 -12.72 -16.09 14.71
N GLU A 278 -11.66 -16.40 15.45
CA GLU A 278 -10.69 -15.40 15.89
C GLU A 278 -9.73 -15.15 14.72
N GLY A 279 -9.85 -13.98 14.07
CA GLY A 279 -9.02 -13.59 12.92
C GLY A 279 -9.83 -13.14 11.69
N ASN A 280 -9.13 -12.56 10.71
CA ASN A 280 -9.74 -12.11 9.45
C ASN A 280 -10.13 -13.31 8.60
N CYS A 281 -11.41 -13.66 8.63
CA CYS A 281 -11.96 -14.81 7.94
C CYS A 281 -12.48 -14.47 6.54
N CYS A 282 -12.14 -13.31 5.99
CA CYS A 282 -12.68 -12.87 4.70
C CYS A 282 -11.68 -12.12 3.83
N SER A 283 -11.95 -12.14 2.52
CA SER A 283 -11.20 -11.40 1.51
C SER A 283 -12.12 -10.97 0.38
N LEU A 284 -11.93 -9.77 -0.15
CA LEU A 284 -12.70 -9.22 -1.25
C LEU A 284 -11.74 -8.85 -2.38
N PHE A 285 -12.03 -9.27 -3.61
CA PHE A 285 -11.30 -8.84 -4.79
C PHE A 285 -12.19 -8.85 -6.03
N GLY A 286 -12.41 -7.67 -6.61
CA GLY A 286 -13.27 -7.48 -7.77
C GLY A 286 -14.69 -7.96 -7.48
N ARG A 287 -15.14 -8.95 -8.26
CA ARG A 287 -16.49 -9.55 -8.14
C ARG A 287 -16.55 -10.73 -7.17
N HIS A 288 -15.44 -11.11 -6.55
CA HIS A 288 -15.37 -12.30 -5.70
C HIS A 288 -15.18 -11.92 -4.24
N VAL A 289 -15.91 -12.60 -3.37
CA VAL A 289 -15.71 -12.57 -1.92
C VAL A 289 -15.37 -13.98 -1.46
N ALA A 290 -14.34 -14.10 -0.64
CA ALA A 290 -13.96 -15.34 0.01
C ALA A 290 -14.23 -15.25 1.50
N TYR A 291 -14.75 -16.32 2.09
CA TYR A 291 -15.00 -16.42 3.52
C TYR A 291 -14.94 -17.87 4.00
N VAL A 292 -14.83 -18.06 5.31
CA VAL A 292 -14.88 -19.39 5.92
C VAL A 292 -16.33 -19.82 6.07
N ARG A 293 -16.69 -20.94 5.44
CA ARG A 293 -18.01 -21.55 5.57
C ARG A 293 -18.02 -22.45 6.79
N ASP A 294 -19.08 -22.33 7.60
CA ASP A 294 -19.33 -23.30 8.66
C ASP A 294 -19.82 -24.61 8.03
N GLY A 295 -19.21 -25.72 8.44
CA GLY A 295 -19.56 -27.04 7.96
C GLY A 295 -20.97 -27.43 8.37
N ASN A 296 -21.45 -28.57 7.85
CA ASN A 296 -22.67 -29.20 8.35
C ASN A 296 -22.59 -29.29 9.89
N PRO A 297 -23.64 -28.95 10.67
CA PRO A 297 -23.62 -29.04 12.14
C PRO A 297 -23.19 -30.42 12.70
N ASN A 298 -23.23 -31.46 11.87
CA ASN A 298 -22.80 -32.82 12.22
C ASN A 298 -21.40 -33.21 11.72
N GLY A 299 -20.65 -32.31 11.09
CA GLY A 299 -19.32 -32.58 10.51
C GLY A 299 -18.36 -31.40 10.65
N SER A 300 -17.10 -31.68 10.94
CA SER A 300 -16.03 -30.69 11.12
C SER A 300 -15.48 -30.12 9.81
N ASP A 301 -16.26 -30.15 8.72
CA ASP A 301 -15.80 -29.74 7.40
C ASP A 301 -15.89 -28.21 7.28
N LEU A 302 -14.96 -27.53 7.95
CA LEU A 302 -14.65 -26.14 7.65
C LEU A 302 -13.98 -26.06 6.27
N GLY A 303 -14.18 -24.94 5.60
CA GLY A 303 -13.59 -24.72 4.30
C GLY A 303 -13.73 -23.28 3.86
N VAL A 304 -12.88 -22.89 2.93
CA VAL A 304 -12.97 -21.59 2.29
C VAL A 304 -14.01 -21.68 1.18
N ARG A 305 -14.93 -20.71 1.15
CA ARG A 305 -15.89 -20.53 0.07
C ARG A 305 -15.61 -19.24 -0.65
N ILE A 306 -15.57 -19.29 -1.98
CA ILE A 306 -15.37 -18.15 -2.86
C ILE A 306 -16.63 -17.99 -3.70
N VAL A 307 -17.30 -16.86 -3.59
CA VAL A 307 -18.57 -16.56 -4.27
C VAL A 307 -18.37 -15.36 -5.20
N ASP A 308 -18.91 -15.45 -6.41
CA ASP A 308 -19.11 -14.27 -7.27
C ASP A 308 -20.35 -13.52 -6.76
N TRP A 309 -20.12 -12.50 -5.93
CA TRP A 309 -21.20 -11.77 -5.26
C TRP A 309 -22.10 -11.00 -6.24
N THR A 310 -21.62 -10.74 -7.45
CA THR A 310 -22.43 -10.06 -8.49
C THR A 310 -23.47 -10.99 -9.10
N SER A 311 -23.23 -12.31 -9.06
CA SER A 311 -24.09 -13.34 -9.65
C SER A 311 -25.15 -13.90 -8.70
N VAL A 312 -25.01 -13.68 -7.40
CA VAL A 312 -25.96 -14.16 -6.38
C VAL A 312 -27.33 -13.51 -6.61
N SER A 313 -28.40 -14.28 -6.69
CA SER A 313 -29.76 -13.71 -6.65
C SER A 313 -30.26 -13.56 -5.20
N GLY A 314 -31.11 -12.55 -4.94
CA GLY A 314 -31.45 -12.12 -3.57
C GLY A 314 -32.23 -13.13 -2.72
N ASP A 315 -32.88 -14.11 -3.37
CA ASP A 315 -33.75 -15.10 -2.72
C ASP A 315 -33.15 -16.52 -2.75
N GLU A 316 -31.88 -16.68 -3.12
CA GLU A 316 -31.25 -18.00 -3.21
C GLU A 316 -31.11 -18.68 -1.84
N ASP A 317 -31.39 -19.99 -1.85
CA ASP A 317 -31.06 -20.85 -0.73
C ASP A 317 -29.53 -20.79 -0.50
N PRO A 318 -29.05 -20.52 0.73
CA PRO A 318 -27.61 -20.46 1.06
C PRO A 318 -26.83 -21.72 0.66
N THR A 319 -27.51 -22.85 0.48
CA THR A 319 -26.89 -24.09 0.01
C THR A 319 -26.51 -24.08 -1.49
N ASN A 320 -27.11 -23.20 -2.29
CA ASN A 320 -26.97 -23.19 -3.76
C ASN A 320 -26.24 -21.97 -4.33
N LEU A 321 -25.58 -21.15 -3.50
CA LEU A 321 -24.88 -19.97 -4.02
C LEU A 321 -23.78 -20.39 -5.03
N PRO A 322 -23.66 -19.70 -6.18
CA PRO A 322 -22.64 -19.97 -7.17
C PRO A 322 -21.25 -19.66 -6.61
N GLY A 323 -20.39 -20.68 -6.49
CA GLY A 323 -19.07 -20.50 -5.92
C GLY A 323 -18.18 -21.75 -5.93
N VAL A 324 -16.94 -21.57 -5.52
CA VAL A 324 -15.94 -22.63 -5.34
C VAL A 324 -15.77 -22.88 -3.85
N ALA A 325 -15.79 -24.14 -3.43
CA ALA A 325 -15.46 -24.56 -2.08
C ALA A 325 -14.08 -25.23 -2.07
N ILE A 326 -13.22 -24.79 -1.16
CA ILE A 326 -11.90 -25.36 -0.91
C ILE A 326 -11.96 -26.02 0.48
N PRO A 327 -11.99 -27.36 0.54
CA PRO A 327 -11.99 -28.07 1.81
C PRO A 327 -10.63 -27.91 2.51
N GLY A 328 -10.63 -27.80 3.83
CA GLY A 328 -9.39 -27.73 4.59
C GLY A 328 -9.52 -26.99 5.93
N PRO A 329 -8.45 -26.94 6.73
CA PRO A 329 -8.46 -26.18 7.96
C PRO A 329 -8.70 -24.69 7.69
N THR A 330 -9.27 -24.01 8.66
CA THR A 330 -9.46 -22.55 8.61
C THR A 330 -8.11 -21.86 8.55
N PRO A 331 -7.77 -21.16 7.44
CA PRO A 331 -6.49 -20.49 7.37
C PRO A 331 -6.53 -19.23 8.26
N PRO A 332 -5.46 -18.92 9.02
CA PRO A 332 -5.35 -17.66 9.77
C PRO A 332 -5.34 -16.42 8.86
N LEU A 333 -4.97 -16.59 7.58
CA LEU A 333 -4.96 -15.52 6.59
C LEU A 333 -5.44 -16.05 5.25
N MET A 334 -6.33 -15.30 4.60
CA MET A 334 -6.80 -15.57 3.26
C MET A 334 -6.81 -14.29 2.44
N VAL A 335 -6.23 -14.35 1.24
CA VAL A 335 -6.18 -13.21 0.33
C VAL A 335 -6.55 -13.66 -1.08
N LEU A 336 -7.61 -13.07 -1.63
CA LEU A 336 -7.93 -13.17 -3.04
C LEU A 336 -6.95 -12.33 -3.86
N LEU A 337 -6.44 -12.94 -4.92
CA LEU A 337 -5.43 -12.35 -5.80
C LEU A 337 -5.96 -12.20 -7.23
N PRO A 338 -5.38 -11.29 -8.03
CA PRO A 338 -5.70 -11.16 -9.45
C PRO A 338 -5.60 -12.48 -10.21
N HIS A 339 -6.36 -12.59 -11.31
CA HIS A 339 -6.43 -13.80 -12.14
C HIS A 339 -6.99 -15.03 -11.41
N ARG A 340 -7.95 -14.84 -10.50
CA ARG A 340 -8.65 -15.92 -9.76
C ARG A 340 -7.69 -16.80 -8.95
N ARG A 341 -6.68 -16.18 -8.35
CA ARG A 341 -5.74 -16.85 -7.45
C ARG A 341 -6.12 -16.59 -5.99
N ILE A 342 -5.68 -17.46 -5.10
CA ILE A 342 -5.88 -17.30 -3.65
C ILE A 342 -4.58 -17.66 -2.95
N LEU A 343 -4.23 -16.86 -1.94
CA LEU A 343 -3.17 -17.15 -0.99
C LEU A 343 -3.81 -17.50 0.35
N MET A 344 -3.40 -18.62 0.93
CA MET A 344 -3.81 -19.05 2.27
C MET A 344 -2.54 -19.20 3.12
N GLY A 345 -2.47 -18.45 4.23
CA GLY A 345 -1.41 -18.61 5.24
C GLY A 345 -1.74 -19.79 6.16
N GLY A 346 -0.70 -20.48 6.65
CA GLY A 346 -0.81 -21.62 7.58
C GLY A 346 -0.32 -21.28 8.98
#